data_AF-A0AAV8V561-F1
#
_entry.id   AF-A0AAV8V561-F1
#
_cell.length_a   1.000
_cell.length_b   1.000
_cell.length_c   1.000
_cell.angle_alpha   90.00
_cell.angle_beta   90.00
_cell.angle_gamma   90.00
#
_symmetry.space_group_name_H-M   'P 1'
#
loop_
_entity.id
_entity.type
_entity.pdbx_description
1 polymer ?
#
loop_
_entity_poly.entity_id
_entity_poly.type
_entity_poly.pdbx_seq_one_letter_code
_entity_poly.pdbx_strand_id
1 'polypeptide(L)'
;MTFKKAFTNTFIVAESMTDLWKTMYECVQKNKDVGMYFHEKLSLDFKETKEQIAIGLWSDKLSSFVRSKHHENIDELYQDIMSNEKIDEIRKERLRALRKKGSVNKSRKRS
;
A
#
# COMPACT_ATOMS: atom_id res chain seq x y z
N MET A 1 18.53 37.91 -8.82
CA MET A 1 18.00 36.52 -8.75
C MET A 1 19.13 35.58 -8.37
N THR A 2 18.91 34.62 -7.47
CA THR A 2 19.92 33.62 -7.07
C THR A 2 19.90 32.42 -8.03
N PHE A 3 21.08 31.85 -8.32
CA PHE A 3 21.24 30.66 -9.18
C PHE A 3 20.27 29.53 -8.82
N LYS A 4 20.08 29.28 -7.52
CA LYS A 4 19.18 28.25 -6.99
C LYS A 4 17.75 28.39 -7.52
N LYS A 5 17.23 29.62 -7.65
CA LYS A 5 15.87 29.94 -8.12
C LYS A 5 15.75 29.81 -9.64
N ALA A 6 16.77 30.22 -10.38
CA ALA A 6 16.81 30.03 -11.83
C ALA A 6 16.94 28.55 -12.20
N PHE A 7 17.74 27.79 -11.45
CA PHE A 7 17.92 26.36 -11.65
C PHE A 7 16.62 25.57 -11.38
N THR A 8 15.92 25.87 -10.28
CA THR A 8 14.61 25.25 -9.98
C THR A 8 13.62 25.54 -11.10
N ASN A 9 13.48 26.79 -11.49
CA ASN A 9 12.48 27.16 -12.51
C ASN A 9 12.76 26.56 -13.89
N THR A 10 14.02 26.33 -14.25
CA THR A 10 14.39 25.83 -15.59
C THR A 10 14.44 24.30 -15.66
N PHE A 11 14.89 23.63 -14.59
CA PHE A 11 15.17 22.19 -14.61
C PHE A 11 14.27 21.35 -13.72
N ILE A 12 13.55 21.97 -12.78
CA ILE A 12 12.54 21.28 -11.99
C ILE A 12 11.19 21.64 -12.62
N VAL A 13 10.68 20.74 -13.44
CA VAL A 13 9.29 20.79 -13.89
C VAL A 13 8.46 20.66 -12.62
N ALA A 14 7.94 21.80 -12.15
CA ALA A 14 6.96 21.79 -11.08
C ALA A 14 5.70 21.13 -11.66
N GLU A 15 5.50 19.85 -11.35
CA GLU A 15 4.20 19.23 -11.60
C GLU A 15 3.14 20.09 -10.90
N SER A 16 2.07 20.41 -11.63
CA SER A 16 0.99 21.15 -11.01
C SER A 16 0.41 20.27 -9.91
N MET A 17 -0.03 20.91 -8.81
CA MET A 17 -0.69 20.19 -7.72
C MET A 17 -1.83 19.32 -8.27
N THR A 18 -2.56 19.81 -9.28
CA THR A 18 -3.62 19.08 -9.98
C THR A 18 -3.14 17.81 -10.66
N ASP A 19 -2.00 17.84 -11.36
CA ASP A 19 -1.44 16.65 -12.02
C ASP A 19 -0.95 15.62 -11.01
N LEU A 20 -0.38 16.09 -9.89
CA LEU A 20 -0.02 15.24 -8.76
C LEU A 20 -1.26 14.56 -8.17
N TRP A 21 -2.32 15.30 -7.88
CA TRP A 21 -3.59 14.75 -7.37
C TRP A 21 -4.22 13.74 -8.32
N LYS A 22 -4.18 14.00 -9.64
CA LYS A 22 -4.68 13.09 -10.65
C LYS A 22 -3.88 11.78 -10.66
N THR A 23 -2.56 11.89 -10.65
CA THR A 23 -1.64 10.73 -10.58
C THR A 23 -1.87 9.93 -9.30
N MET A 24 -2.09 10.61 -8.17
CA MET A 24 -2.45 9.96 -6.91
C MET A 24 -3.78 9.23 -7.04
N TYR A 25 -4.84 9.86 -7.52
CA TYR A 25 -6.15 9.23 -7.62
C TYR A 25 -6.16 8.01 -8.55
N GLU A 26 -5.45 8.08 -9.67
CA GLU A 26 -5.35 7.00 -10.66
C GLU A 26 -4.44 5.85 -10.18
N CYS A 27 -3.52 6.11 -9.25
CA CYS A 27 -2.63 5.10 -8.70
C CYS A 27 -3.38 4.22 -7.68
N VAL A 28 -3.71 3.01 -8.13
CA VAL A 28 -4.38 1.93 -7.36
C VAL A 28 -3.44 0.73 -7.23
N GLN A 29 -3.41 0.12 -6.05
CA GLN A 29 -2.49 -0.96 -5.67
C GLN A 29 -2.74 -2.32 -6.38
N LYS A 30 -3.84 -2.49 -7.13
CA LYS A 30 -4.39 -3.76 -7.64
C LYS A 30 -3.38 -4.79 -8.19
N ASN A 31 -2.31 -4.35 -8.85
CA ASN A 31 -1.30 -5.22 -9.46
C ASN A 31 0.13 -4.91 -8.97
N LYS A 32 0.28 -4.17 -7.87
CA LYS A 32 1.57 -3.75 -7.32
C LYS A 32 1.77 -4.36 -5.94
N ASP A 33 3.04 -4.61 -5.63
CA ASP A 33 3.45 -4.84 -4.25
C ASP A 33 3.03 -3.64 -3.38
N VAL A 34 2.55 -3.93 -2.18
CA VAL A 34 2.01 -2.91 -1.26
C VAL A 34 3.10 -1.92 -0.87
N GLY A 35 4.34 -2.38 -0.70
CA GLY A 35 5.46 -1.50 -0.37
C GLY A 35 5.85 -0.60 -1.54
N MET A 36 5.91 -1.14 -2.76
CA MET A 36 6.13 -0.32 -3.96
C MET A 36 5.03 0.74 -4.14
N TYR A 37 3.76 0.34 -3.97
CA TYR A 37 2.63 1.25 -4.02
C TYR A 37 2.71 2.35 -2.96
N PHE A 38 3.13 2.01 -1.74
CA PHE A 38 3.30 2.97 -0.65
C PHE A 38 4.31 4.07 -1.01
N HIS A 39 5.47 3.69 -1.55
CA HIS A 39 6.51 4.66 -1.90
C HIS A 39 6.12 5.60 -3.05
N GLU A 40 5.34 5.11 -4.01
CA GLU A 40 4.78 5.95 -5.09
C GLU A 40 3.81 7.04 -4.57
N LYS A 41 3.31 6.92 -3.34
CA LYS A 41 2.34 7.85 -2.74
C LYS A 41 2.96 8.91 -1.81
N LEU A 42 4.27 8.92 -1.61
CA LEU A 42 4.97 9.77 -0.62
C LEU A 42 5.18 11.24 -1.05
N SER A 43 4.28 11.79 -1.86
CA SER A 43 4.46 13.12 -2.45
C SER A 43 3.74 14.26 -1.72
N LEU A 44 2.97 13.95 -0.67
CA LEU A 44 2.10 14.89 0.04
C LEU A 44 2.42 14.94 1.54
N ASP A 45 1.73 15.83 2.26
CA ASP A 45 1.75 15.81 3.72
C ASP A 45 1.24 14.46 4.26
N PHE A 46 1.65 14.09 5.46
CA PHE A 46 1.38 12.77 6.03
C PHE A 46 -0.11 12.44 6.10
N LYS A 47 -0.94 13.42 6.48
CA LYS A 47 -2.39 13.23 6.59
C LYS A 47 -3.01 12.90 5.23
N GLU A 48 -2.64 13.66 4.20
CA GLU A 48 -3.11 13.47 2.83
C GLU A 48 -2.58 12.15 2.25
N THR A 49 -1.31 11.86 2.48
CA THR A 49 -0.66 10.60 2.07
C THR A 49 -1.40 9.39 2.65
N LYS A 50 -1.72 9.41 3.95
CA LYS A 50 -2.46 8.33 4.61
C LYS A 50 -3.85 8.13 4.01
N GLU A 51 -4.56 9.22 3.73
CA GLU A 51 -5.88 9.18 3.10
C GLU A 51 -5.80 8.62 1.67
N GLN A 52 -4.85 9.11 0.87
CA GLN A 52 -4.63 8.65 -0.50
C GLN A 52 -4.19 7.18 -0.58
N ILE A 53 -3.36 6.73 0.38
CA ILE A 53 -3.00 5.32 0.51
C ILE A 53 -4.26 4.51 0.77
N ALA A 54 -5.07 4.89 1.77
CA ALA A 54 -6.29 4.16 2.13
C ALA A 54 -7.31 4.06 0.97
N ILE A 55 -7.42 5.10 0.14
CA ILE A 55 -8.29 5.12 -1.04
C ILE A 55 -7.82 4.14 -2.12
N GLY A 56 -6.52 4.13 -2.44
CA GLY A 56 -6.00 3.30 -3.54
C GLY A 56 -5.56 1.89 -3.15
N LEU A 57 -5.63 1.51 -1.87
CA LEU A 57 -5.41 0.13 -1.42
C LEU A 57 -6.49 -0.81 -1.97
N TRP A 58 -6.08 -1.97 -2.49
CA TRP A 58 -7.01 -2.93 -3.07
C TRP A 58 -7.76 -3.75 -2.01
N SER A 59 -7.12 -4.00 -0.87
CA SER A 59 -7.70 -4.75 0.25
C SER A 59 -8.55 -3.82 1.11
N ASP A 60 -9.88 -4.00 1.07
CA ASP A 60 -10.83 -3.25 1.91
C ASP A 60 -10.54 -3.42 3.41
N LYS A 61 -10.10 -4.62 3.81
CA LYS A 61 -9.68 -4.90 5.18
C LYS A 61 -8.45 -4.08 5.57
N LEU A 62 -7.44 -4.01 4.70
CA LEU A 62 -6.22 -3.23 4.94
C LEU A 62 -6.52 -1.73 4.92
N SER A 63 -7.34 -1.26 3.98
CA SER A 63 -7.82 0.12 3.92
C SER A 63 -8.55 0.51 5.21
N SER A 64 -9.46 -0.33 5.68
CA SER A 64 -10.19 -0.09 6.93
C SER A 64 -9.29 -0.08 8.16
N PHE A 65 -8.32 -0.99 8.23
CA PHE A 65 -7.30 -1.00 9.29
C PHE A 65 -6.50 0.32 9.30
N VAL A 66 -5.97 0.74 8.14
CA VAL A 66 -5.19 1.97 7.98
C VAL A 66 -6.00 3.21 8.39
N ARG A 67 -7.30 3.26 8.07
CA ARG A 67 -8.19 4.35 8.47
C ARG A 67 -8.48 4.38 9.97
N SER A 68 -8.69 3.20 10.57
CA SER A 68 -9.07 3.08 11.99
C SER A 68 -7.93 3.34 12.96
N LYS A 69 -6.69 3.03 12.57
CA LYS A 69 -5.52 3.14 13.45
C LYS A 69 -4.94 4.55 13.40
N HIS A 70 -4.60 5.11 14.55
CA HIS A 70 -3.80 6.34 14.60
C HIS A 70 -2.34 5.98 14.32
N HIS A 71 -1.69 6.78 13.48
CA HIS A 71 -0.27 6.65 13.16
C HIS A 71 0.33 8.04 13.34
N GLU A 72 1.49 8.14 13.98
CA GLU A 72 2.15 9.42 14.27
C GLU A 72 3.00 9.89 13.09
N ASN A 73 3.52 8.96 12.29
CA ASN A 73 4.41 9.24 11.18
C ASN A 73 4.32 8.21 10.05
N ILE A 74 5.00 8.52 8.94
CA ILE A 74 5.05 7.73 7.71
C ILE A 74 5.66 6.34 7.96
N ASP A 75 6.71 6.26 8.79
CA ASP A 75 7.42 5.01 9.04
C ASP A 75 6.54 4.01 9.79
N GLU A 76 5.81 4.48 10.82
CA GLU A 76 4.84 3.66 11.55
C GLU A 76 3.75 3.13 10.62
N LEU A 77 3.18 4.01 9.79
CA LEU A 77 2.17 3.63 8.80
C LEU A 77 2.70 2.55 7.85
N TYR A 78 3.93 2.69 7.36
CA TYR A 78 4.56 1.70 6.48
C TYR A 78 4.74 0.35 7.17
N GLN A 79 5.32 0.36 8.38
CA GLN A 79 5.57 -0.87 9.15
C GLN A 79 4.28 -1.64 9.43
N ASP A 80 3.21 -0.93 9.78
CA ASP A 80 1.91 -1.53 10.04
C ASP A 80 1.28 -2.14 8.78
N ILE A 81 1.35 -1.43 7.65
CA ILE A 81 0.87 -1.93 6.36
C ILE A 81 1.61 -3.22 5.97
N MET A 82 2.94 -3.21 6.04
CA MET A 82 3.78 -4.36 5.70
C MET A 82 3.55 -5.54 6.65
N SER A 83 3.39 -5.27 7.95
CA SER A 83 3.10 -6.29 8.95
C SER A 83 1.74 -6.95 8.70
N ASN A 84 0.73 -6.17 8.33
CA ASN A 84 -0.61 -6.68 8.06
C ASN A 84 -0.62 -7.60 6.83
N GLU A 85 0.04 -7.20 5.74
CA GLU A 85 0.22 -8.05 4.55
C GLU A 85 0.91 -9.37 4.89
N LYS A 86 2.04 -9.30 5.61
CA LYS A 86 2.77 -10.50 6.04
C LYS A 86 1.92 -11.44 6.88
N ILE A 87 1.12 -10.90 7.81
CA ILE A 87 0.18 -11.69 8.61
C ILE A 87 -0.86 -12.37 7.71
N ASP A 88 -1.43 -11.64 6.76
CA ASP A 88 -2.45 -12.15 5.86
C ASP A 88 -1.89 -13.22 4.90
N GLU A 89 -0.65 -13.09 4.43
CA GLU A 89 0.06 -14.14 3.69
C GLU A 89 0.22 -15.41 4.51
N ILE A 90 0.76 -15.31 5.73
CA ILE A 90 0.95 -16.45 6.64
C ILE A 90 -0.40 -17.14 6.92
N ARG A 91 -1.48 -16.37 7.10
CA ARG A 91 -2.83 -16.93 7.29
C ARG A 91 -3.31 -17.68 6.05
N LYS A 92 -3.11 -17.11 4.85
CA LYS A 92 -3.47 -17.76 3.58
C LYS A 92 -2.70 -19.07 3.40
N GLU A 93 -1.41 -19.10 3.71
CA GLU A 93 -0.59 -20.31 3.65
C GLU A 93 -1.07 -21.40 4.62
N ARG A 94 -1.36 -21.04 5.88
CA ARG A 94 -1.91 -21.98 6.87
C ARG A 94 -3.23 -22.58 6.40
N LEU A 95 -4.14 -21.76 5.85
CA LEU A 95 -5.42 -22.22 5.31
C LEU A 95 -5.22 -23.16 4.10
N ARG A 96 -4.30 -22.84 3.19
CA ARG A 96 -3.94 -23.71 2.06
C ARG A 96 -3.39 -25.06 2.55
N ALA A 97 -2.52 -25.06 3.56
CA ALA A 97 -1.96 -26.28 4.13
C ALA A 97 -3.04 -27.17 4.79
N LEU A 98 -3.99 -26.57 5.51
CA LEU A 98 -5.12 -27.30 6.10
C LEU A 98 -6.02 -27.92 5.03
N ARG A 99 -6.34 -27.19 3.95
CA ARG A 99 -7.11 -27.72 2.82
C ARG A 99 -6.42 -28.91 2.17
N LYS A 100 -5.09 -28.85 1.98
CA LYS A 100 -4.29 -29.94 1.41
C LYS A 100 -4.27 -31.19 2.29
N LYS A 101 -4.17 -31.03 3.62
CA LYS A 101 -4.24 -32.17 4.57
C LYS A 101 -5.61 -32.84 4.56
N GLY A 102 -6.69 -32.04 4.50
CA GLY A 102 -8.06 -32.55 4.43
C GLY A 102 -8.35 -33.38 3.18
N SER A 103 -7.86 -32.95 2.01
CA SER A 103 -8.03 -33.70 0.76
C SER A 103 -7.24 -35.02 0.75
N VAL A 104 -6.00 -35.04 1.27
CA VAL A 104 -5.22 -36.29 1.39
C VAL A 104 -5.91 -37.32 2.30
N ASN A 105 -6.48 -36.88 3.43
CA ASN A 105 -7.20 -37.77 4.34
C ASN A 105 -8.52 -38.30 3.74
N LYS A 106 -9.19 -37.53 2.87
CA LYS A 106 -10.41 -37.97 2.18
C LYS A 106 -10.12 -39.03 1.12
N SER A 107 -8.99 -38.94 0.42
CA SER A 107 -8.57 -39.94 -0.58
C SER A 107 -8.21 -41.28 0.06
N ARG A 108 -7.53 -41.27 1.22
CA ARG A 108 -7.16 -42.49 1.96
C ARG A 108 -8.33 -43.27 2.56
N LYS A 109 -9.46 -42.62 2.86
CA LYS A 109 -10.66 -43.28 3.41
C LYS A 109 -11.56 -43.92 2.34
N ARG A 110 -11.24 -43.75 1.05
CA ARG A 110 -12.03 -44.27 -0.09
C ARG A 110 -11.31 -45.39 -0.85
N SER A 111 -10.11 -45.76 -0.43
CA SER A 111 -9.39 -46.98 -0.83
C SER A 111 -9.50 -48.00 0.28
#